data_AF-A0A0L0DAU7-F1
#
_entry.id   AF-A0A0L0DAU7-F1
#
_cell.length_a   1.000
_cell.length_b   1.000
_cell.length_c   1.000
_cell.angle_alpha   90.00
_cell.angle_beta   90.00
_cell.angle_gamma   90.00
#
_symmetry.space_group_name_H-M   'P 1'
#
loop_
_entity.id
_entity.type
_entity.pdbx_description
1 polymer ?
#
loop_
_entity_poly.entity_id
_entity_poly.type
_entity_poly.pdbx_seq_one_letter_code
_entity_poly.pdbx_strand_id
1 'polypeptide(L)'
;MFHRPTHAHPSATSAVRRLMREWKEIAGEEFEGASIAPSEQNMLEWHANITTDSGPYAGAVIHLVLDFPVDYPSRPPAINLASLVWHPNVFRNRGRPGYYVCLDMLKHYSSSAPFAGWSSAYSIAALVRQLQSFLLAERIPQDDGTVVDFNDYVRPEQLAKTLTSAASAVCSCGHSGSAPWPPLCGSEPGASAAHPATDSGVCGDVADRFDLFALPAELIVAILCKVDRASLVRLAVCSRRTSAFINDFGLLARSDLVCFHTKLTVAEDVMGIPLAVARHRSGAIREITSTLDVISWTAFSEDGLRTSAWGGHFQYFLPLAIDALRFDDAYPVLLSEMSELTGERDDRVPAAALRSLITFAASLIVGLMTNATSKTNDDAVPRGVSDKALRGFCWAHHLMLALVARHPELVDAIEAEIEDFVTAPQYRHKRYTRSLGEFIVKLLLSRKHKWRVRIWKLVLLESLDRQVLWATRTYAQLHCIAGEDRLGWKQRAQLTFNAAETGIRLIAFQVYFLHLLHPASARVGDESGSLSEDSADPLATALHQYNARSGAAATEAAAALSAASKRIAAISSWNEYFTCIGAPPLPLDELGPLLERAVASSARRGYHTPPQSGLWWA
;
A
#
# COMPACT_ATOMS: atom_id res chain seq x y z
N MET A 1 2.86 17.64 27.75
CA MET A 1 2.32 16.56 28.60
C MET A 1 0.80 16.66 28.51
N PHE A 2 0.18 15.95 27.57
CA PHE A 2 -1.24 16.08 27.26
C PHE A 2 -2.05 15.04 28.04
N HIS A 3 -3.11 15.47 28.72
CA HIS A 3 -3.95 14.65 29.59
C HIS A 3 -4.75 13.61 28.79
N ARG A 4 -4.63 12.34 29.19
CA ARG A 4 -5.53 11.25 28.79
C ARG A 4 -6.87 11.41 29.52
N PRO A 5 -8.03 11.25 28.86
CA PRO A 5 -9.29 11.04 29.56
C PRO A 5 -9.29 9.63 30.15
N THR A 6 -9.21 9.52 31.47
CA THR A 6 -9.38 8.25 32.19
C THR A 6 -10.85 8.05 32.52
N HIS A 7 -11.53 7.20 31.75
CA HIS A 7 -12.74 6.52 32.20
C HIS A 7 -12.50 5.01 32.15
N ALA A 8 -11.99 4.47 33.26
CA ALA A 8 -11.79 3.05 33.46
C ALA A 8 -13.11 2.38 33.90
N HIS A 9 -13.94 2.01 32.94
CA HIS A 9 -14.66 0.74 33.03
C HIS A 9 -13.64 -0.39 32.78
N PRO A 10 -13.82 -1.63 33.26
CA PRO A 10 -12.91 -2.72 32.90
C PRO A 10 -12.99 -2.89 31.37
N SER A 11 -12.04 -2.29 30.66
CA SER A 11 -12.07 -2.21 29.20
C SER A 11 -11.83 -3.60 28.68
N ALA A 12 -12.71 -4.08 27.79
CA ALA A 12 -12.50 -5.33 27.08
C ALA A 12 -11.08 -5.38 26.49
N THR A 13 -10.43 -6.54 26.61
CA THR A 13 -9.08 -6.77 26.06
C THR A 13 -9.06 -6.48 24.55
N SER A 14 -7.89 -6.17 23.97
CA SER A 14 -7.78 -5.90 22.53
C SER A 14 -8.36 -7.03 21.67
N ALA A 15 -8.08 -8.28 22.05
CA ALA A 15 -8.67 -9.47 21.44
C ALA A 15 -10.20 -9.45 21.46
N VAL A 16 -10.82 -9.19 22.62
CA VAL A 16 -12.28 -9.18 22.75
C VAL A 16 -12.89 -8.03 21.94
N ARG A 17 -12.26 -6.84 21.90
CA ARG A 17 -12.70 -5.72 21.03
C ARG A 17 -12.67 -6.09 19.55
N ARG A 18 -11.58 -6.72 19.09
CA ARG A 18 -11.45 -7.23 17.73
C ARG A 18 -12.53 -8.27 17.42
N LEU A 19 -12.74 -9.25 18.31
CA LEU A 19 -13.74 -10.32 18.11
C LEU A 19 -15.18 -9.81 18.09
N MET A 20 -15.54 -8.85 18.94
CA MET A 20 -16.89 -8.23 18.90
C MET A 20 -17.16 -7.56 17.55
N ARG A 21 -16.14 -6.95 16.94
CA ARG A 21 -16.26 -6.32 15.64
C ARG A 21 -16.45 -7.35 14.54
N GLU A 22 -15.64 -8.40 14.55
CA GLU A 22 -15.79 -9.49 13.58
C GLU A 22 -17.15 -10.19 13.72
N TRP A 23 -17.67 -10.32 14.94
CA TRP A 23 -19.02 -10.87 15.15
C TRP A 23 -20.09 -10.01 14.49
N LYS A 24 -19.99 -8.68 14.61
CA LYS A 24 -20.90 -7.76 13.93
C LYS A 24 -20.80 -7.83 12.41
N GLU A 25 -19.59 -8.01 11.88
CA GLU A 25 -19.37 -8.21 10.43
C GLU A 25 -20.00 -9.52 9.94
N ILE A 26 -19.79 -10.61 10.69
CA ILE A 26 -20.31 -11.94 10.40
C ILE A 26 -21.84 -12.01 10.49
N ALA A 27 -22.46 -11.29 11.43
CA ALA A 27 -23.91 -11.29 11.61
C ALA A 27 -24.69 -10.78 10.37
N GLY A 28 -24.03 -10.08 9.46
CA GLY A 28 -24.60 -9.64 8.17
C GLY A 28 -24.20 -10.49 6.97
N GLU A 29 -23.46 -11.59 7.17
CA GLU A 29 -22.94 -12.46 6.11
C GLU A 29 -23.59 -13.85 6.16
N GLU A 30 -24.05 -14.33 5.00
CA GLU A 30 -24.52 -15.71 4.84
C GLU A 30 -23.36 -16.61 4.38
N PHE A 31 -23.10 -17.68 5.12
CA PHE A 31 -22.15 -18.72 4.72
C PHE A 31 -22.93 -19.92 4.20
N GLU A 32 -22.94 -20.12 2.88
CA GLU A 32 -23.56 -21.31 2.31
C GLU A 32 -22.83 -22.56 2.81
N GLY A 33 -23.57 -23.48 3.43
CA GLY A 33 -23.00 -24.71 4.00
C GLY A 33 -22.11 -24.49 5.24
N ALA A 34 -22.14 -23.32 5.89
CA ALA A 34 -21.44 -23.13 7.16
C ALA A 34 -22.20 -22.20 8.11
N SER A 35 -21.84 -22.25 9.39
CA SER A 35 -22.33 -21.33 10.42
C SER A 35 -21.25 -21.10 11.44
N ILE A 36 -21.24 -19.92 12.09
CA ILE A 36 -20.25 -19.60 13.11
C ILE A 36 -20.80 -18.53 14.08
N ALA A 37 -20.50 -18.66 15.38
CA ALA A 37 -20.87 -17.70 16.41
C ALA A 37 -19.99 -17.86 17.66
N PRO A 38 -19.81 -16.79 18.45
CA PRO A 38 -19.17 -16.86 19.75
C PRO A 38 -19.99 -17.68 20.75
N SER A 39 -19.30 -18.37 21.66
CA SER A 39 -19.88 -19.00 22.85
C SER A 39 -20.54 -17.93 23.73
N GLU A 40 -21.72 -18.21 24.27
CA GLU A 40 -22.45 -17.28 25.14
C GLU A 40 -21.68 -16.96 26.43
N GLN A 41 -20.79 -17.86 26.86
CA GLN A 41 -20.05 -17.75 28.11
C GLN A 41 -18.67 -17.11 27.93
N ASN A 42 -18.07 -17.23 26.74
CA ASN A 42 -16.69 -16.83 26.50
C ASN A 42 -16.49 -16.33 25.07
N MET A 43 -16.27 -15.03 24.91
CA MET A 43 -16.02 -14.42 23.59
C MET A 43 -14.73 -14.91 22.90
N LEU A 44 -13.82 -15.54 23.65
CA LEU A 44 -12.60 -16.16 23.09
C LEU A 44 -12.83 -17.59 22.60
N GLU A 45 -14.02 -18.16 22.76
CA GLU A 45 -14.38 -19.48 22.27
C GLU A 45 -15.52 -19.33 21.26
N TRP A 46 -15.34 -19.81 20.04
CA TRP A 46 -16.38 -19.75 19.00
C TRP A 46 -16.66 -21.14 18.47
N HIS A 47 -17.90 -21.36 18.06
CA HIS A 47 -18.34 -22.61 17.48
C HIS A 47 -18.70 -22.39 16.02
N ALA A 48 -18.24 -23.31 15.16
CA ALA A 48 -18.57 -23.31 13.75
C ALA A 48 -19.04 -24.69 13.30
N ASN A 49 -19.92 -24.72 12.31
CA ASN A 49 -20.32 -25.94 11.61
C ASN A 49 -20.04 -25.77 10.13
N ILE A 50 -19.56 -26.84 9.50
CA ILE A 50 -19.34 -26.91 8.05
C ILE A 50 -20.07 -28.16 7.53
N THR A 51 -20.83 -28.00 6.45
CA THR A 51 -21.56 -29.05 5.75
C THR A 51 -21.44 -28.88 4.23
N THR A 52 -21.81 -29.92 3.51
CA THR A 52 -21.93 -29.91 2.04
C THR A 52 -23.00 -30.88 1.59
N ASP A 53 -23.67 -30.55 0.49
CA ASP A 53 -24.63 -31.43 -0.19
C ASP A 53 -23.97 -32.31 -1.26
N SER A 54 -22.68 -32.07 -1.55
CA SER A 54 -21.93 -32.75 -2.60
C SER A 54 -20.50 -33.08 -2.18
N GLY A 55 -19.85 -33.95 -2.96
CA GLY A 55 -18.50 -34.40 -2.68
C GLY A 55 -18.42 -35.43 -1.55
N PRO A 56 -17.21 -35.72 -1.05
CA PRO A 56 -16.96 -36.91 -0.24
C PRO A 56 -17.64 -36.89 1.13
N TYR A 57 -17.82 -35.71 1.72
CA TYR A 57 -18.46 -35.55 3.03
C TYR A 57 -19.92 -35.12 2.94
N ALA A 58 -20.61 -35.41 1.83
CA ALA A 58 -22.01 -35.07 1.65
C ALA A 58 -22.87 -35.55 2.84
N GLY A 59 -23.64 -34.63 3.43
CA GLY A 59 -24.50 -34.89 4.59
C GLY A 59 -23.77 -34.93 5.95
N ALA A 60 -22.46 -34.69 6.00
CA ALA A 60 -21.72 -34.58 7.25
C ALA A 60 -21.79 -33.16 7.82
N VAL A 61 -22.10 -33.04 9.11
CA VAL A 61 -21.93 -31.78 9.86
C VAL A 61 -20.62 -31.85 10.63
N ILE A 62 -19.61 -31.14 10.16
CA ILE A 62 -18.29 -31.05 10.80
C ILE A 62 -18.32 -29.89 11.79
N HIS A 63 -18.33 -30.21 13.09
CA HIS A 63 -18.31 -29.22 14.17
C HIS A 63 -16.87 -28.84 14.57
N LEU A 64 -16.60 -27.54 14.60
CA LEU A 64 -15.32 -26.95 14.98
C LEU A 64 -15.49 -26.01 16.18
N VAL A 65 -14.52 -26.07 17.08
CA VAL A 65 -14.34 -25.12 18.19
C VAL A 65 -13.08 -24.31 17.91
N LEU A 66 -13.22 -22.98 17.86
CA LEU A 66 -12.15 -22.02 17.64
C LEU A 66 -11.82 -21.35 18.98
N ASP A 67 -10.63 -21.65 19.50
CA ASP A 67 -10.10 -21.07 20.73
C ASP A 67 -9.16 -19.89 20.38
N PHE A 68 -9.62 -18.67 20.59
CA PHE A 68 -8.85 -17.45 20.35
C PHE A 68 -7.92 -17.14 21.53
N PRO A 69 -6.63 -16.83 21.27
CA PRO A 69 -5.73 -16.43 22.35
C PRO A 69 -6.01 -14.99 22.81
N VAL A 70 -5.58 -14.66 24.03
CA VAL A 70 -5.77 -13.32 24.63
C VAL A 70 -5.09 -12.17 23.88
N ASP A 71 -4.10 -12.50 23.04
CA ASP A 71 -3.38 -11.60 22.15
C ASP A 71 -3.80 -11.73 20.68
N TYR A 72 -4.96 -12.35 20.40
CA TYR A 72 -5.60 -12.25 19.10
C TYR A 72 -5.79 -10.77 18.70
N PRO A 73 -5.55 -10.37 17.44
CA PRO A 73 -5.25 -11.20 16.27
C PRO A 73 -3.75 -11.41 15.99
N SER A 74 -2.85 -11.06 16.91
CA SER A 74 -1.40 -11.27 16.72
C SER A 74 -1.03 -12.74 16.53
N ARG A 75 -1.78 -13.64 17.19
CA ARG A 75 -1.65 -15.09 17.05
C ARG A 75 -2.94 -15.74 16.52
N PRO A 76 -2.83 -16.85 15.77
CA PRO A 76 -3.98 -17.58 15.25
C PRO A 76 -4.83 -18.20 16.37
N PRO A 77 -6.13 -18.45 16.12
CA PRO A 77 -6.91 -19.33 16.97
C PRO A 77 -6.42 -20.79 16.86
N ALA A 78 -6.57 -21.56 17.93
CA ALA A 78 -6.47 -23.01 17.84
C ALA A 78 -7.81 -23.57 17.38
N ILE A 79 -7.78 -24.55 16.46
CA ILE A 79 -9.00 -25.16 15.92
C ILE A 79 -9.06 -26.62 16.35
N ASN A 80 -10.18 -26.97 17.00
CA ASN A 80 -10.46 -28.32 17.47
C ASN A 80 -11.73 -28.87 16.81
N LEU A 81 -11.65 -30.05 16.23
CA LEU A 81 -12.81 -30.77 15.71
C LEU A 81 -13.35 -31.69 16.79
N ALA A 82 -14.64 -31.56 17.07
CA ALA A 82 -15.31 -32.40 18.05
C ALA A 82 -15.55 -33.84 17.54
N SER A 83 -15.68 -34.01 16.22
CA SER A 83 -15.91 -35.29 15.55
C SER A 83 -14.64 -35.82 14.87
N LEU A 84 -14.57 -37.15 14.70
CA LEU A 84 -13.56 -37.79 13.87
C LEU A 84 -13.81 -37.43 12.40
N VAL A 85 -12.85 -36.77 11.78
CA VAL A 85 -12.82 -36.52 10.33
C VAL A 85 -11.56 -37.14 9.75
N TRP A 86 -11.73 -38.16 8.92
CA TRP A 86 -10.61 -38.79 8.22
C TRP A 86 -10.14 -37.90 7.07
N HIS A 87 -9.10 -37.10 7.31
CA HIS A 87 -8.53 -36.16 6.34
C HIS A 87 -7.00 -36.14 6.49
N PRO A 88 -6.21 -36.00 5.41
CA PRO A 88 -4.73 -36.02 5.46
C PRO A 88 -4.12 -35.04 6.47
N ASN A 89 -4.80 -33.92 6.70
CA ASN A 89 -4.35 -32.82 7.55
C ASN A 89 -5.14 -32.67 8.86
N VAL A 90 -5.91 -33.70 9.27
CA VAL A 90 -6.62 -33.73 10.56
C VAL A 90 -6.01 -34.81 11.43
N PHE A 91 -5.61 -34.42 12.64
CA PHE A 91 -4.83 -35.28 13.53
C PHE A 91 -5.44 -35.33 14.92
N ARG A 92 -5.35 -36.49 15.59
CA ARG A 92 -5.85 -36.62 16.96
C ARG A 92 -5.03 -35.76 17.92
N ASN A 93 -5.71 -35.00 18.77
CA ASN A 93 -5.04 -34.24 19.83
C ASN A 93 -4.27 -35.19 20.78
N ARG A 94 -3.06 -34.80 21.15
CA ARG A 94 -2.30 -35.52 22.20
C ARG A 94 -2.80 -35.09 23.57
N GLY A 95 -3.25 -36.04 24.38
CA GLY A 95 -3.60 -35.80 25.79
C GLY A 95 -4.94 -35.10 26.06
N ARG A 96 -5.73 -34.76 25.02
CA ARG A 96 -7.10 -34.22 25.16
C ARG A 96 -8.02 -34.78 24.06
N PRO A 97 -9.35 -34.85 24.28
CA PRO A 97 -10.30 -35.30 23.25
C PRO A 97 -10.34 -34.35 22.03
N GLY A 98 -10.86 -34.86 20.92
CA GLY A 98 -10.97 -34.14 19.65
C GLY A 98 -9.73 -34.23 18.75
N TYR A 99 -9.75 -33.45 17.68
CA TYR A 99 -8.74 -33.45 16.61
C TYR A 99 -8.32 -32.03 16.28
N TYR A 100 -7.09 -31.82 15.80
CA TYR A 100 -6.62 -30.51 15.33
C TYR A 100 -6.39 -30.51 13.83
N VAL A 101 -6.53 -29.34 13.21
CA VAL A 101 -6.21 -29.12 11.79
C VAL A 101 -4.79 -28.62 11.65
N CYS A 102 -3.99 -29.27 10.81
CA CYS A 102 -2.71 -28.72 10.36
C CYS A 102 -2.94 -27.95 9.06
N LEU A 103 -2.97 -26.62 9.14
CA LEU A 103 -3.15 -25.74 8.00
C LEU A 103 -2.11 -24.63 8.07
N ASP A 104 -1.48 -24.30 6.95
CA ASP A 104 -0.40 -23.30 6.93
C ASP A 104 -0.82 -21.97 7.53
N MET A 105 -2.02 -21.48 7.20
CA MET A 105 -2.53 -20.22 7.74
C MET A 105 -2.67 -20.20 9.27
N LEU A 106 -2.73 -21.36 9.94
CA LEU A 106 -2.82 -21.47 11.40
C LEU A 106 -1.44 -21.59 12.07
N LYS A 107 -0.36 -21.70 11.29
CA LYS A 107 1.00 -21.69 11.79
C LYS A 107 1.44 -20.26 12.07
N HIS A 108 2.44 -20.09 12.92
CA HIS A 108 3.09 -18.79 13.03
C HIS A 108 3.65 -18.37 11.67
N TYR A 109 3.55 -17.07 11.38
CA TYR A 109 4.21 -16.50 10.20
C TYR A 109 5.68 -16.92 10.16
N SER A 110 6.11 -17.46 9.02
CA SER A 110 7.51 -17.80 8.78
C SER A 110 8.03 -16.99 7.60
N SER A 111 9.13 -16.25 7.82
CA SER A 111 9.81 -15.52 6.75
C SER A 111 10.48 -16.44 5.71
N SER A 112 10.47 -17.76 5.94
CA SER A 112 11.06 -18.75 5.02
C SER A 112 10.27 -18.91 3.72
N ALA A 113 8.98 -18.57 3.71
CA ALA A 113 8.13 -18.64 2.53
C ALA A 113 7.23 -17.38 2.45
N PRO A 114 7.23 -16.65 1.32
CA PRO A 114 6.34 -15.50 1.14
C PRO A 114 4.87 -15.90 1.31
N PHE A 115 4.10 -15.09 2.03
CA PHE A 115 2.66 -15.31 2.27
C PHE A 115 2.30 -16.58 3.05
N ALA A 116 3.27 -17.23 3.70
CA ALA A 116 3.05 -18.42 4.52
C ALA A 116 2.79 -18.06 6.00
N GLY A 117 1.88 -18.81 6.63
CA GLY A 117 1.53 -18.64 8.04
C GLY A 117 0.43 -17.61 8.33
N TRP A 118 0.16 -17.44 9.62
CA TRP A 118 -0.89 -16.56 10.13
C TRP A 118 -0.58 -15.08 9.90
N SER A 119 -1.59 -14.36 9.44
CA SER A 119 -1.61 -12.90 9.41
C SER A 119 -2.74 -12.37 10.28
N SER A 120 -2.44 -11.35 11.09
CA SER A 120 -3.48 -10.63 11.85
C SER A 120 -4.48 -9.87 10.96
N ALA A 121 -4.20 -9.78 9.65
CA ALA A 121 -5.12 -9.26 8.65
C ALA A 121 -6.31 -10.20 8.38
N TYR A 122 -6.14 -11.51 8.61
CA TYR A 122 -7.18 -12.50 8.40
C TYR A 122 -8.38 -12.24 9.30
N SER A 123 -9.57 -12.26 8.70
CA SER A 123 -10.86 -12.29 9.40
C SER A 123 -11.29 -13.73 9.66
N ILE A 124 -12.08 -13.94 10.70
CA ILE A 124 -12.81 -15.17 11.01
C ILE A 124 -13.66 -15.62 9.81
N ALA A 125 -14.35 -14.72 9.11
CA ALA A 125 -15.11 -15.07 7.90
C ALA A 125 -14.21 -15.71 6.83
N ALA A 126 -13.05 -15.11 6.55
CA ALA A 126 -12.04 -15.67 5.65
C ALA A 126 -11.47 -17.01 6.16
N LEU A 127 -11.25 -17.14 7.48
CA LEU A 127 -10.79 -18.38 8.09
C LEU A 127 -11.82 -19.52 7.90
N VAL A 128 -13.11 -19.26 8.14
CA VAL A 128 -14.19 -20.25 7.94
C VAL A 128 -14.28 -20.66 6.47
N ARG A 129 -14.26 -19.71 5.54
CA ARG A 129 -14.28 -20.01 4.09
C ARG A 129 -13.07 -20.84 3.67
N GLN A 130 -11.89 -20.54 4.21
CA GLN A 130 -10.69 -21.32 3.92
C GLN A 130 -10.76 -22.74 4.50
N LEU A 131 -11.28 -22.91 5.72
CA LEU A 131 -11.49 -24.22 6.32
C LEU A 131 -12.51 -25.04 5.54
N GLN A 132 -13.61 -24.43 5.10
CA GLN A 132 -14.61 -25.07 4.27
C GLN A 132 -14.00 -25.54 2.95
N SER A 133 -13.32 -24.66 2.23
CA SER A 133 -12.65 -25.03 0.97
C SER A 133 -11.58 -26.11 1.17
N PHE A 134 -10.87 -26.09 2.29
CA PHE A 134 -9.79 -27.04 2.58
C PHE A 134 -10.33 -28.42 2.97
N LEU A 135 -11.27 -28.48 3.92
CA LEU A 135 -11.81 -29.74 4.45
C LEU A 135 -12.68 -30.46 3.43
N LEU A 136 -13.33 -29.74 2.50
CA LEU A 136 -14.24 -30.31 1.52
C LEU A 136 -13.56 -30.58 0.16
N ALA A 137 -12.27 -30.33 0.02
CA ALA A 137 -11.54 -30.53 -1.24
C ALA A 137 -11.35 -32.02 -1.55
N GLU A 138 -11.64 -32.41 -2.79
CA GLU A 138 -11.31 -33.75 -3.30
C GLU A 138 -9.82 -33.86 -3.67
N ARG A 139 -9.21 -32.76 -4.11
CA ARG A 139 -7.78 -32.67 -4.40
C ARG A 139 -7.12 -31.79 -3.36
N ILE A 140 -6.39 -32.40 -2.43
CA ILE A 140 -5.92 -31.76 -1.20
C ILE A 140 -4.42 -31.44 -1.33
N PRO A 141 -4.03 -30.17 -1.51
CA PRO A 141 -2.63 -29.77 -1.55
C PRO A 141 -1.95 -30.03 -0.20
N GLN A 142 -0.70 -30.49 -0.26
CA GLN A 142 0.15 -30.72 0.91
C GLN A 142 1.28 -29.70 0.96
N ASP A 143 1.86 -29.51 2.15
CA ASP A 143 2.95 -28.56 2.38
C ASP A 143 4.22 -28.88 1.57
N ASP A 144 4.43 -30.14 1.17
CA ASP A 144 5.55 -30.58 0.35
C ASP A 144 5.34 -30.37 -1.16
N GLY A 145 4.23 -29.73 -1.55
CA GLY A 145 3.84 -29.47 -2.93
C GLY A 145 3.15 -30.64 -3.62
N THR A 146 2.97 -31.77 -2.94
CA THR A 146 2.18 -32.89 -3.47
C THR A 146 0.68 -32.60 -3.35
N VAL A 147 -0.13 -33.35 -4.12
CA VAL A 147 -1.59 -33.29 -4.05
C VAL A 147 -2.10 -34.68 -3.76
N VAL A 148 -2.87 -34.81 -2.68
CA VAL A 148 -3.51 -36.06 -2.29
C VAL A 148 -4.93 -36.07 -2.85
N ASP A 149 -5.29 -37.13 -3.57
CA ASP A 149 -6.69 -37.37 -3.96
C ASP A 149 -7.44 -37.98 -2.77
N PHE A 150 -8.61 -37.43 -2.48
CA PHE A 150 -9.44 -37.87 -1.37
C PHE A 150 -9.78 -39.36 -1.46
N ASN A 151 -10.17 -39.83 -2.65
CA ASN A 151 -10.67 -41.20 -2.83
C ASN A 151 -9.55 -42.24 -2.71
N ASP A 152 -8.30 -41.84 -2.98
CA ASP A 152 -7.12 -42.68 -2.78
C ASP A 152 -6.71 -42.76 -1.30
N TYR A 153 -6.97 -41.69 -0.54
CA TYR A 153 -6.56 -41.58 0.86
C TYR A 153 -7.62 -42.14 1.84
N VAL A 154 -8.88 -41.81 1.63
CA VAL A 154 -9.99 -42.17 2.54
C VAL A 154 -10.76 -43.35 1.98
N ARG A 155 -10.69 -44.49 2.67
CA ARG A 155 -11.48 -45.67 2.31
C ARG A 155 -12.96 -45.48 2.66
N PRO A 156 -13.90 -46.13 1.95
CA PRO A 156 -15.33 -46.04 2.24
C PRO A 156 -15.71 -46.32 3.71
N GLU A 157 -15.02 -47.25 4.37
CA GLU A 157 -15.24 -47.55 5.80
C GLU A 157 -14.81 -46.40 6.73
N GLN A 158 -13.73 -45.69 6.39
CA GLN A 158 -13.26 -44.52 7.13
C GLN A 158 -14.22 -43.33 6.93
N LEU A 159 -14.74 -43.18 5.71
CA LEU A 159 -15.76 -42.20 5.42
C LEU A 159 -17.04 -42.47 6.23
N ALA A 160 -17.54 -43.71 6.24
CA ALA A 160 -18.71 -44.09 7.04
C ALA A 160 -18.51 -43.80 8.55
N LYS A 161 -17.30 -44.03 9.07
CA LYS A 161 -16.94 -43.66 10.46
C LYS A 161 -16.95 -42.14 10.68
N THR A 162 -16.51 -41.36 9.69
CA THR A 162 -16.59 -39.89 9.74
C THR A 162 -18.05 -39.44 9.80
N LEU A 163 -18.91 -39.94 8.91
CA LEU A 163 -20.34 -39.61 8.88
C LEU A 163 -21.04 -39.98 10.19
N THR A 164 -20.76 -41.18 10.70
CA THR A 164 -21.31 -41.64 11.98
C THR A 164 -20.83 -40.78 13.14
N SER A 165 -19.53 -40.45 13.17
CA SER A 165 -18.95 -39.60 14.22
C SER A 165 -19.46 -38.17 14.13
N ALA A 166 -19.69 -37.63 12.94
CA ALA A 166 -20.27 -36.30 12.74
C ALA A 166 -21.70 -36.24 13.28
N ALA A 167 -22.53 -37.22 12.94
CA ALA A 167 -23.92 -37.28 13.40
C ALA A 167 -24.05 -37.48 14.93
N SER A 168 -23.16 -38.26 15.54
CA SER A 168 -23.22 -38.63 16.96
C SER A 168 -22.29 -37.83 17.89
N ALA A 169 -21.44 -36.95 17.35
CA ALA A 169 -20.57 -36.12 18.18
C ALA A 169 -21.41 -35.20 19.06
N VAL A 170 -21.06 -35.16 20.35
CA VAL A 170 -21.64 -34.24 21.32
C VAL A 170 -20.51 -33.32 21.79
N CYS A 171 -20.66 -32.03 21.53
CA CYS A 171 -19.73 -31.02 22.02
C CYS A 171 -19.97 -30.75 23.51
N SER A 172 -18.96 -30.25 24.22
CA SER A 172 -19.08 -29.88 25.64
C SER A 172 -20.14 -28.82 25.92
N CYS A 173 -20.53 -28.04 24.91
CA CYS A 173 -21.64 -27.09 24.97
C CYS A 173 -23.03 -27.70 24.72
N GLY A 174 -23.13 -29.03 24.49
CA GLY A 174 -24.40 -29.76 24.36
C GLY A 174 -24.90 -29.97 22.93
N HIS A 175 -24.19 -29.47 21.92
CA HIS A 175 -24.57 -29.55 20.51
C HIS A 175 -24.21 -30.89 19.86
N SER A 176 -24.98 -31.31 18.85
CA SER A 176 -24.72 -32.52 18.08
C SER A 176 -24.87 -32.31 16.57
N GLY A 177 -24.37 -33.24 15.77
CA GLY A 177 -24.54 -33.18 14.31
C GLY A 177 -26.01 -33.18 13.85
N SER A 178 -26.92 -33.72 14.67
CA SER A 178 -28.37 -33.68 14.42
C SER A 178 -29.06 -32.39 14.88
N ALA A 179 -28.40 -31.59 15.72
CA ALA A 179 -28.88 -30.32 16.23
C ALA A 179 -27.71 -29.32 16.28
N PRO A 180 -27.22 -28.89 15.10
CA PRO A 180 -26.05 -28.04 15.03
C PRO A 180 -26.32 -26.66 15.64
N TRP A 181 -25.37 -26.19 16.42
CA TRP A 181 -25.30 -24.81 16.85
C TRP A 181 -23.91 -24.26 16.57
N PRO A 182 -23.80 -23.04 16.03
CA PRO A 182 -24.90 -22.20 15.56
C PRO A 182 -25.68 -22.88 14.41
N PRO A 183 -26.98 -22.58 14.25
CA PRO A 183 -27.79 -23.24 13.23
C PRO A 183 -27.19 -23.00 11.84
N LEU A 184 -27.26 -24.01 10.98
CA LEU A 184 -26.84 -23.88 9.58
C LEU A 184 -27.89 -23.06 8.81
N CYS A 185 -27.46 -22.26 7.85
CA CYS A 185 -28.38 -21.47 7.03
C CYS A 185 -29.39 -22.40 6.32
N GLY A 186 -30.69 -22.21 6.56
CA GLY A 186 -31.76 -23.05 6.00
C GLY A 186 -32.29 -24.19 6.89
N SER A 187 -31.81 -24.36 8.13
CA SER A 187 -32.26 -25.45 9.03
C SER A 187 -33.51 -25.14 9.88
N GLU A 188 -34.18 -23.99 9.70
CA GLU A 188 -35.49 -23.76 10.32
C GLU A 188 -36.64 -24.28 9.43
N PRO A 189 -37.54 -25.14 9.94
CA PRO A 189 -38.82 -25.36 9.30
C PRO A 189 -39.72 -24.14 9.58
N GLY A 190 -39.59 -23.07 8.78
CA GLY A 190 -40.57 -21.98 8.77
C GLY A 190 -40.07 -20.58 8.45
N ALA A 191 -38.77 -20.30 8.51
CA ALA A 191 -38.25 -18.99 8.11
C ALA A 191 -37.64 -19.10 6.71
N SER A 192 -38.50 -19.18 5.69
CA SER A 192 -38.15 -18.53 4.44
C SER A 192 -37.82 -17.09 4.81
N ALA A 193 -36.57 -16.68 4.58
CA ALA A 193 -36.26 -15.28 4.45
C ALA A 193 -37.24 -14.76 3.41
N ALA A 194 -38.32 -14.14 3.89
CA ALA A 194 -39.15 -13.30 3.09
C ALA A 194 -38.19 -12.21 2.61
N HIS A 195 -37.62 -12.40 1.42
CA HIS A 195 -37.46 -11.26 0.55
C HIS A 195 -38.78 -10.50 0.65
N PRO A 196 -38.77 -9.20 0.97
CA PRO A 196 -40.01 -8.44 0.87
C PRO A 196 -40.52 -8.76 -0.53
N ALA A 197 -41.67 -9.43 -0.59
CA ALA A 197 -42.37 -9.63 -1.84
C ALA A 197 -42.35 -8.25 -2.49
N THR A 198 -41.83 -8.17 -3.71
CA THR A 198 -41.96 -6.97 -4.51
C THR A 198 -43.43 -6.65 -4.51
N ASP A 199 -43.80 -5.70 -3.67
CA ASP A 199 -45.15 -5.21 -3.58
C ASP A 199 -45.39 -4.62 -4.96
N SER A 200 -46.19 -5.35 -5.75
CA SER A 200 -46.82 -4.82 -6.95
C SER A 200 -47.96 -3.86 -6.56
N GLY A 201 -47.93 -3.34 -5.33
CA GLY A 201 -48.56 -2.12 -4.89
C GLY A 201 -48.17 -0.95 -5.80
N VAL A 202 -49.07 -0.66 -6.73
CA VAL A 202 -49.48 0.67 -7.18
C VAL A 202 -48.31 1.67 -7.26
N CYS A 203 -47.92 2.00 -8.49
CA CYS A 203 -47.23 3.24 -8.83
C CYS A 203 -48.06 4.43 -8.32
N GLY A 204 -47.89 4.78 -7.04
CA GLY A 204 -48.24 6.06 -6.48
C GLY A 204 -47.40 7.13 -7.17
N ASP A 205 -47.99 8.33 -7.31
CA ASP A 205 -47.46 9.44 -8.08
C ASP A 205 -45.93 9.57 -8.08
N VAL A 206 -45.37 9.71 -9.28
CA VAL A 206 -43.93 9.95 -9.54
C VAL A 206 -43.42 11.26 -8.88
N ALA A 207 -44.29 12.02 -8.21
CA ALA A 207 -44.02 13.31 -7.59
C ALA A 207 -43.12 13.25 -6.34
N ASP A 208 -43.02 12.11 -5.63
CA ASP A 208 -42.28 12.01 -4.34
C ASP A 208 -40.98 11.19 -4.41
N ARG A 209 -40.29 11.16 -5.55
CA ARG A 209 -38.95 10.52 -5.62
C ARG A 209 -37.87 11.46 -5.08
N PHE A 210 -37.27 11.08 -3.95
CA PHE A 210 -36.07 11.74 -3.40
C PHE A 210 -34.88 11.59 -4.36
N ASP A 211 -34.43 12.69 -4.99
CA ASP A 211 -33.15 12.71 -5.71
C ASP A 211 -32.01 12.87 -4.70
N LEU A 212 -31.24 11.80 -4.46
CA LEU A 212 -30.05 11.82 -3.60
C LEU A 212 -29.10 12.96 -3.97
N PHE A 213 -29.00 13.29 -5.25
CA PHE A 213 -28.10 14.33 -5.75
C PHE A 213 -28.72 15.74 -5.77
N ALA A 214 -29.92 15.90 -5.21
CA ALA A 214 -30.43 17.22 -4.81
C ALA A 214 -29.81 17.66 -3.47
N LEU A 215 -29.19 16.75 -2.71
CA LEU A 215 -28.44 17.10 -1.51
C LEU A 215 -27.09 17.77 -1.85
N PRO A 216 -26.56 18.63 -0.95
CA PRO A 216 -25.16 19.02 -0.95
C PRO A 216 -24.22 17.82 -0.98
N ALA A 217 -23.09 17.94 -1.68
CA ALA A 217 -22.15 16.85 -1.88
C ALA A 217 -21.62 16.27 -0.55
N GLU A 218 -21.44 17.12 0.46
CA GLU A 218 -20.96 16.76 1.79
C GLU A 218 -21.93 15.78 2.48
N LEU A 219 -23.23 15.99 2.32
CA LEU A 219 -24.25 15.10 2.88
C LEU A 219 -24.29 13.76 2.13
N ILE A 220 -24.13 13.78 0.80
CA ILE A 220 -24.05 12.55 0.00
C ILE A 220 -22.82 11.73 0.42
N VAL A 221 -21.66 12.37 0.58
CA VAL A 221 -20.45 11.72 1.09
C VAL A 221 -20.69 11.14 2.49
N ALA A 222 -21.31 11.90 3.40
CA ALA A 222 -21.61 11.42 4.75
C ALA A 222 -22.53 10.18 4.76
N ILE A 223 -23.53 10.15 3.88
CA ILE A 223 -24.44 9.01 3.69
C ILE A 223 -23.68 7.82 3.12
N LEU A 224 -22.99 8.01 1.98
CA LEU A 224 -22.30 6.92 1.28
C LEU A 224 -21.10 6.37 2.08
N CYS A 225 -20.49 7.15 2.96
CA CYS A 225 -19.47 6.65 3.90
C CYS A 225 -20.02 5.68 4.96
N LYS A 226 -21.34 5.56 5.10
CA LYS A 226 -22.00 4.58 5.99
C LYS A 226 -22.42 3.30 5.24
N VAL A 227 -22.31 3.30 3.92
CA VAL A 227 -22.64 2.15 3.09
C VAL A 227 -21.44 1.20 3.06
N ASP A 228 -21.70 -0.10 3.19
CA ASP A 228 -20.64 -1.11 3.11
C ASP A 228 -20.00 -1.12 1.71
N ARG A 229 -18.76 -1.62 1.64
CA ARG A 229 -17.99 -1.63 0.39
C ARG A 229 -18.69 -2.40 -0.74
N ALA A 230 -19.28 -3.56 -0.46
CA ALA A 230 -19.90 -4.36 -1.50
C ALA A 230 -21.10 -3.64 -2.11
N SER A 231 -21.89 -2.98 -1.28
CA SER A 231 -22.98 -2.11 -1.71
C SER A 231 -22.49 -0.87 -2.45
N LEU A 232 -21.39 -0.23 -2.04
CA LEU A 232 -20.76 0.86 -2.78
C LEU A 232 -20.31 0.43 -4.18
N VAL A 233 -19.70 -0.75 -4.32
CA VAL A 233 -19.31 -1.31 -5.63
C VAL A 233 -20.53 -1.55 -6.51
N ARG A 234 -21.61 -2.11 -5.95
CA ARG A 234 -22.88 -2.27 -6.67
C ARG A 234 -23.46 -0.91 -7.11
N LEU A 235 -23.49 0.08 -6.22
CA LEU A 235 -23.98 1.43 -6.53
C LEU A 235 -23.14 2.11 -7.62
N ALA A 236 -21.82 1.88 -7.64
CA ALA A 236 -20.92 2.44 -8.63
C ALA A 236 -21.18 1.94 -10.06
N VAL A 237 -21.84 0.78 -10.22
CA VAL A 237 -22.23 0.24 -11.54
C VAL A 237 -23.69 0.52 -11.91
N CYS A 238 -24.52 0.94 -10.96
CA CYS A 238 -25.95 1.21 -11.19
C CYS A 238 -26.20 2.45 -12.05
N SER A 239 -25.38 3.50 -11.94
CA SER A 239 -25.55 4.72 -12.76
C SER A 239 -24.24 5.46 -12.99
N ARG A 240 -24.11 6.16 -14.12
CA ARG A 240 -22.94 7.01 -14.41
C ARG A 240 -22.78 8.15 -13.40
N ARG A 241 -23.88 8.75 -12.93
CA ARG A 241 -23.86 9.86 -11.96
C ARG A 241 -23.31 9.41 -10.61
N THR A 242 -23.78 8.25 -10.13
CA THR A 242 -23.29 7.62 -8.89
C THR A 242 -21.85 7.15 -9.03
N SER A 243 -21.50 6.55 -10.16
CA SER A 243 -20.12 6.15 -10.47
C SER A 243 -19.17 7.34 -10.43
N ALA A 244 -19.51 8.43 -11.11
CA ALA A 244 -18.72 9.67 -11.11
C ALA A 244 -18.55 10.20 -9.68
N PHE A 245 -19.63 10.31 -8.90
CA PHE A 245 -19.56 10.81 -7.53
C PHE A 245 -18.69 9.93 -6.61
N ILE A 246 -18.85 8.61 -6.67
CA ILE A 246 -18.03 7.66 -5.90
C ILE A 246 -16.55 7.82 -6.24
N ASN A 247 -16.22 8.04 -7.51
CA ASN A 247 -14.85 8.24 -7.99
C ASN A 247 -14.29 9.61 -7.60
N ASP A 248 -15.06 10.69 -7.82
CA ASP A 248 -14.66 12.08 -7.57
C ASP A 248 -14.35 12.34 -6.09
N PHE A 249 -15.06 11.64 -5.19
CA PHE A 249 -14.84 11.70 -3.74
C PHE A 249 -14.05 10.51 -3.19
N GLY A 250 -13.54 9.63 -4.06
CA GLY A 250 -12.68 8.51 -3.67
C GLY A 250 -13.31 7.57 -2.62
N LEU A 251 -14.63 7.37 -2.65
CA LEU A 251 -15.36 6.69 -1.56
C LEU A 251 -14.96 5.21 -1.41
N LEU A 252 -14.67 4.53 -2.54
CA LEU A 252 -14.15 3.16 -2.50
C LEU A 252 -12.75 3.11 -1.86
N ALA A 253 -11.87 4.04 -2.22
CA ALA A 253 -10.55 4.12 -1.61
C ALA A 253 -10.63 4.46 -0.12
N ARG A 254 -11.56 5.34 0.29
CA ARG A 254 -11.84 5.63 1.70
C ARG A 254 -12.34 4.39 2.45
N SER A 255 -13.21 3.59 1.84
CA SER A 255 -13.68 2.33 2.44
C SER A 255 -12.58 1.29 2.63
N ASP A 256 -11.46 1.40 1.90
CA ASP A 256 -10.29 0.54 2.05
C ASP A 256 -9.36 0.99 3.19
N LEU A 257 -9.60 2.16 3.80
CA LEU A 257 -8.83 2.68 4.93
C LEU A 257 -9.32 2.07 6.25
N VAL A 258 -9.12 0.76 6.38
CA VAL A 258 -9.44 -0.01 7.59
C VAL A 258 -8.17 -0.66 8.10
N CYS A 259 -7.96 -0.61 9.41
CA CYS A 259 -6.78 -1.21 10.01
C CYS A 259 -6.86 -2.73 9.85
N PHE A 260 -5.84 -3.34 9.25
CA PHE A 260 -5.86 -4.80 9.08
C PHE A 260 -5.86 -5.55 10.44
N HIS A 261 -5.30 -4.94 11.50
CA HIS A 261 -5.12 -5.55 12.82
C HIS A 261 -6.27 -5.29 13.80
N THR A 262 -6.79 -4.07 13.91
CA THR A 262 -7.90 -3.76 14.84
C THR A 262 -9.25 -3.75 14.15
N LYS A 263 -9.28 -3.71 12.81
CA LYS A 263 -10.46 -3.44 11.98
C LYS A 263 -11.13 -2.08 12.28
N LEU A 264 -10.43 -1.19 12.97
CA LEU A 264 -10.87 0.20 13.16
C LEU A 264 -10.84 0.95 11.82
N THR A 265 -11.84 1.82 11.66
CA THR A 265 -12.02 2.65 10.46
C THR A 265 -11.50 4.08 10.69
N VAL A 266 -11.38 4.85 9.60
CA VAL A 266 -11.11 6.29 9.61
C VAL A 266 -11.99 7.09 10.57
N ALA A 267 -13.22 6.65 10.81
CA ALA A 267 -14.15 7.36 11.68
C ALA A 267 -13.82 7.21 13.18
N GLU A 268 -13.08 6.16 13.54
CA GLU A 268 -12.91 5.68 14.91
C GLU A 268 -11.50 5.93 15.46
N ASP A 269 -10.49 6.01 14.60
CA ASP A 269 -9.10 6.15 15.02
C ASP A 269 -8.25 6.90 13.96
N VAL A 270 -7.05 7.34 14.37
CA VAL A 270 -6.06 7.89 13.44
C VAL A 270 -5.48 6.75 12.62
N MET A 271 -5.67 6.80 11.30
CA MET A 271 -5.10 5.80 10.38
C MET A 271 -3.71 6.21 9.94
N GLY A 272 -2.86 5.23 9.69
CA GLY A 272 -1.48 5.42 9.28
C GLY A 272 -0.94 4.22 8.52
N ILE A 273 0.34 4.32 8.18
CA ILE A 273 1.11 3.25 7.55
C ILE A 273 2.39 2.99 8.36
N PRO A 274 2.89 1.73 8.37
CA PRO A 274 4.11 1.38 9.06
C PRO A 274 5.33 1.97 8.33
N LEU A 275 6.30 2.50 9.07
CA LEU A 275 7.60 2.91 8.53
C LEU A 275 8.73 2.06 9.10
N ALA A 276 9.59 1.58 8.21
CA ALA A 276 10.87 0.98 8.53
C ALA A 276 12.01 1.92 8.10
N VAL A 277 13.00 2.12 8.97
CA VAL A 277 14.08 3.08 8.72
C VAL A 277 15.42 2.37 8.72
N ALA A 278 16.17 2.48 7.63
CA ALA A 278 17.57 2.10 7.57
C ALA A 278 18.46 3.32 7.79
N ARG A 279 19.47 3.18 8.66
CA ARG A 279 20.42 4.26 8.98
C ARG A 279 21.82 3.94 8.47
N HIS A 280 22.56 4.98 8.11
CA HIS A 280 24.00 4.90 7.93
C HIS A 280 24.69 4.68 9.29
N ARG A 281 25.97 4.28 9.26
CA ARG A 281 26.81 4.20 10.49
C ARG A 281 26.89 5.52 11.25
N SER A 282 26.71 6.64 10.56
CA SER A 282 26.65 7.98 11.15
C SER A 282 25.35 8.29 11.91
N GLY A 283 24.36 7.40 11.89
CA GLY A 283 23.03 7.63 12.47
C GLY A 283 22.06 8.37 11.54
N ALA A 284 22.55 8.97 10.45
CA ALA A 284 21.72 9.61 9.45
C ALA A 284 20.78 8.60 8.75
N ILE A 285 19.56 9.03 8.49
CA ILE A 285 18.58 8.24 7.74
C ILE A 285 19.13 8.01 6.33
N ARG A 286 19.25 6.74 5.94
CA ARG A 286 19.61 6.34 4.58
C ARG A 286 18.36 6.16 3.74
N GLU A 287 17.35 5.52 4.31
CA GLU A 287 16.19 5.04 3.59
C GLU A 287 15.01 4.90 4.55
N ILE A 288 13.84 5.30 4.08
CA ILE A 288 12.56 5.08 4.75
C ILE A 288 11.71 4.22 3.82
N THR A 289 11.29 3.06 4.28
CA THR A 289 10.44 2.14 3.53
C THR A 289 9.14 1.89 4.28
N SER A 290 8.12 1.41 3.57
CA SER A 290 6.83 1.07 4.14
C SER A 290 6.26 -0.13 3.41
N THR A 291 5.60 -1.02 4.15
CA THR A 291 4.75 -2.03 3.52
C THR A 291 3.38 -1.47 3.13
N LEU A 292 3.08 -0.20 3.43
CA LEU A 292 1.86 0.51 3.01
C LEU A 292 0.54 -0.19 3.39
N ASP A 293 0.60 -1.13 4.33
CA ASP A 293 -0.59 -1.76 4.91
C ASP A 293 -1.18 -0.80 5.93
N VAL A 294 -2.48 -0.52 5.83
CA VAL A 294 -3.13 0.48 6.69
C VAL A 294 -3.25 -0.07 8.12
N ILE A 295 -2.75 0.70 9.09
CA ILE A 295 -2.84 0.40 10.52
C ILE A 295 -3.47 1.59 11.27
N SER A 296 -4.11 1.33 12.41
CA SER A 296 -4.62 2.38 13.27
C SER A 296 -3.60 2.74 14.34
N TRP A 297 -3.69 3.95 14.90
CA TRP A 297 -2.83 4.39 15.99
C TRP A 297 -2.98 3.49 17.23
N THR A 298 -4.19 3.03 17.54
CA THR A 298 -4.44 2.03 18.60
C THR A 298 -3.62 0.76 18.37
N ALA A 299 -3.62 0.21 17.15
CA ALA A 299 -2.86 -0.99 16.82
C ALA A 299 -1.35 -0.78 17.09
N PHE A 300 -0.83 0.39 16.72
CA PHE A 300 0.58 0.71 16.89
C PHE A 300 0.97 1.00 18.34
N SER A 301 0.21 1.86 19.02
CA SER A 301 0.60 2.45 20.30
C SER A 301 0.10 1.69 21.52
N GLU A 302 -1.09 1.07 21.43
CA GLU A 302 -1.70 0.33 22.53
C GLU A 302 -1.47 -1.17 22.40
N ASP A 303 -1.71 -1.74 21.21
CA ASP A 303 -1.56 -3.18 20.98
C ASP A 303 -0.11 -3.59 20.71
N GLY A 304 0.79 -2.62 20.48
CA GLY A 304 2.23 -2.88 20.27
C GLY A 304 2.55 -3.54 18.93
N LEU A 305 1.71 -3.40 17.91
CA LEU A 305 1.93 -3.99 16.59
C LEU A 305 3.23 -3.46 15.95
N ARG A 306 4.16 -4.36 15.62
CA ARG A 306 5.44 -4.04 14.93
C ARG A 306 5.71 -4.91 13.70
N THR A 307 4.72 -5.72 13.31
CA THR A 307 4.80 -6.64 12.17
C THR A 307 3.67 -6.32 11.20
N SER A 308 3.99 -6.14 9.93
CA SER A 308 3.02 -5.86 8.89
C SER A 308 2.11 -7.07 8.61
N ALA A 309 1.09 -6.89 7.77
CA ALA A 309 0.18 -7.96 7.38
C ALA A 309 0.91 -9.18 6.79
N TRP A 310 2.13 -9.00 6.27
CA TRP A 310 2.91 -10.05 5.61
C TRP A 310 4.28 -10.26 6.25
N GLY A 311 4.40 -9.99 7.56
CA GLY A 311 5.60 -10.32 8.34
C GLY A 311 6.74 -9.31 8.30
N GLY A 312 6.58 -8.18 7.60
CA GLY A 312 7.60 -7.13 7.55
C GLY A 312 7.70 -6.38 8.88
N HIS A 313 8.88 -6.35 9.48
CA HIS A 313 9.11 -5.59 10.71
C HIS A 313 9.16 -4.07 10.42
N PHE A 314 8.54 -3.27 11.29
CA PHE A 314 8.58 -1.81 11.21
C PHE A 314 8.74 -1.19 12.61
N GLN A 315 9.19 0.06 12.68
CA GLN A 315 9.50 0.73 13.96
C GLN A 315 8.59 1.92 14.26
N TYR A 316 8.16 2.63 13.23
CA TYR A 316 7.47 3.90 13.37
C TYR A 316 6.12 3.87 12.67
N PHE A 317 5.26 4.81 13.03
CA PHE A 317 3.95 5.03 12.44
C PHE A 317 3.94 6.36 11.69
N LEU A 318 3.45 6.35 10.45
CA LEU A 318 3.19 7.58 9.70
C LEU A 318 1.68 7.77 9.58
N PRO A 319 1.06 8.74 10.27
CA PRO A 319 -0.36 8.99 10.11
C PRO A 319 -0.67 9.48 8.70
N LEU A 320 -1.89 9.22 8.24
CA LEU A 320 -2.45 9.73 7.00
C LEU A 320 -3.24 11.00 7.28
N ALA A 321 -3.16 11.98 6.37
CA ALA A 321 -3.98 13.19 6.46
C ALA A 321 -5.47 12.88 6.23
N ILE A 322 -5.77 12.08 5.20
CA ILE A 322 -7.13 11.68 4.76
C ILE A 322 -7.97 12.87 4.31
N ASP A 323 -8.29 13.79 5.21
CA ASP A 323 -9.00 15.04 4.94
C ASP A 323 -8.57 16.10 5.96
N ALA A 324 -9.08 17.34 5.84
CA ALA A 324 -8.66 18.43 6.72
C ALA A 324 -8.97 18.16 8.20
N LEU A 325 -10.14 17.57 8.48
CA LEU A 325 -10.57 17.28 9.86
C LEU A 325 -9.72 16.16 10.46
N ARG A 326 -9.50 15.07 9.71
CA ARG A 326 -8.68 13.94 10.19
C ARG A 326 -7.21 14.29 10.30
N PHE A 327 -6.73 15.26 9.52
CA PHE A 327 -5.38 15.78 9.69
C PHE A 327 -5.18 16.48 11.03
N ASP A 328 -6.20 17.14 11.60
CA ASP A 328 -6.09 17.76 12.92
C ASP A 328 -5.88 16.72 14.03
N ASP A 329 -6.55 15.58 13.94
CA ASP A 329 -6.35 14.44 14.85
C ASP A 329 -4.97 13.78 14.64
N ALA A 330 -4.55 13.66 13.37
CA ALA A 330 -3.29 13.03 12.97
C ALA A 330 -2.04 13.88 13.26
N TYR A 331 -2.17 15.20 13.30
CA TYR A 331 -1.03 16.11 13.35
C TYR A 331 -0.18 15.98 14.63
N PRO A 332 -0.77 15.89 15.84
CA PRO A 332 0.01 15.61 17.05
C PRO A 332 0.76 14.28 16.99
N VAL A 333 0.14 13.25 16.42
CA VAL A 333 0.76 11.93 16.21
C VAL A 333 1.94 12.05 15.25
N LEU A 334 1.76 12.79 14.14
CA LEU A 334 2.83 13.05 13.17
C LEU A 334 4.04 13.70 13.83
N LEU A 335 3.83 14.77 14.62
CA LEU A 335 4.94 15.44 15.30
C LEU A 335 5.63 14.53 16.31
N SER A 336 4.87 13.75 17.09
CA SER A 336 5.44 12.79 18.04
C SER A 336 6.34 11.76 17.33
N GLU A 337 5.82 11.11 16.31
CA GLU A 337 6.55 10.07 15.56
C GLU A 337 7.76 10.65 14.82
N MET A 338 7.64 11.85 14.24
CA MET A 338 8.77 12.51 13.56
C MET A 338 9.85 12.98 14.54
N SER A 339 9.46 13.40 15.75
CA SER A 339 10.38 13.71 16.84
C SER A 339 11.17 12.46 17.29
N GLU A 340 10.52 11.30 17.38
CA GLU A 340 11.18 10.03 17.67
C GLU A 340 12.07 9.53 16.53
N LEU A 341 11.57 9.61 15.30
CA LEU A 341 12.27 9.16 14.10
C LEU A 341 13.51 10.01 13.80
N THR A 342 13.44 11.33 14.00
CA THR A 342 14.53 12.24 13.63
C THR A 342 15.41 12.66 14.81
N GLY A 343 14.90 12.58 16.04
CA GLY A 343 15.54 13.14 17.24
C GLY A 343 15.39 14.66 17.38
N GLU A 344 14.72 15.33 16.44
CA GLU A 344 14.44 16.77 16.51
C GLU A 344 13.36 17.07 17.56
N ARG A 345 13.32 18.31 18.04
CA ARG A 345 12.41 18.76 19.11
C ARG A 345 11.84 20.14 18.78
N ASP A 346 10.71 20.45 19.43
CA ASP A 346 10.04 21.74 19.39
C ASP A 346 9.73 22.19 17.94
N ASP A 347 9.95 23.47 17.64
CA ASP A 347 9.61 24.10 16.36
C ASP A 347 10.40 23.54 15.15
N ARG A 348 11.40 22.68 15.38
CA ARG A 348 12.15 22.01 14.31
C ARG A 348 11.48 20.75 13.79
N VAL A 349 10.53 20.18 14.53
CA VAL A 349 9.86 18.92 14.18
C VAL A 349 9.08 19.03 12.86
N PRO A 350 8.31 20.09 12.56
CA PRO A 350 7.62 20.23 11.27
C PRO A 350 8.58 20.19 10.07
N ALA A 351 9.71 20.89 10.14
CA ALA A 351 10.72 20.86 9.08
C ALA A 351 11.36 19.47 8.94
N ALA A 352 11.56 18.76 10.05
CA ALA A 352 12.08 17.39 10.05
C ALA A 352 11.09 16.38 9.48
N ALA A 353 9.79 16.55 9.78
CA ALA A 353 8.70 15.78 9.20
C ALA A 353 8.66 15.94 7.68
N LEU A 354 8.73 17.19 7.19
CA LEU A 354 8.75 17.46 5.75
C LEU A 354 9.94 16.80 5.05
N ARG A 355 11.16 16.92 5.61
CA ARG A 355 12.34 16.25 5.06
C ARG A 355 12.17 14.72 5.01
N SER A 356 11.62 14.13 6.07
CA SER A 356 11.38 12.68 6.14
C SER A 356 10.35 12.22 5.11
N LEU A 357 9.28 13.00 4.88
CA LEU A 357 8.28 12.75 3.85
C LEU A 357 8.87 12.82 2.44
N ILE A 358 9.74 13.80 2.18
CA ILE A 358 10.45 13.93 0.90
C ILE A 358 11.34 12.70 0.65
N THR A 359 12.12 12.28 1.65
CA THR A 359 12.96 11.08 1.56
C THR A 359 12.10 9.83 1.34
N PHE A 360 11.00 9.67 2.07
CA PHE A 360 10.07 8.55 1.90
C PHE A 360 9.46 8.51 0.50
N ALA A 361 8.96 9.64 -0.01
CA ALA A 361 8.40 9.74 -1.36
C ALA A 361 9.44 9.38 -2.44
N ALA A 362 10.68 9.83 -2.28
CA ALA A 362 11.77 9.45 -3.18
C ALA A 362 12.08 7.93 -3.12
N SER A 363 12.10 7.34 -1.91
CA SER A 363 12.31 5.90 -1.72
C SER A 363 11.21 5.03 -2.34
N LEU A 364 9.95 5.46 -2.31
CA LEU A 364 8.85 4.77 -2.99
C LEU A 364 9.09 4.66 -4.50
N ILE A 365 9.60 5.72 -5.12
CA ILE A 365 9.91 5.73 -6.55
C ILE A 365 11.09 4.81 -6.87
N VAL A 366 12.12 4.77 -6.02
CA VAL A 366 13.24 3.83 -6.16
C VAL A 366 12.73 2.38 -6.12
N GLY A 367 11.88 2.04 -5.14
CA GLY A 367 11.28 0.70 -5.05
C GLY A 367 10.44 0.33 -6.26
N LEU A 368 9.63 1.27 -6.77
CA LEU A 368 8.86 1.06 -8.00
C LEU A 368 9.76 0.78 -9.21
N MET A 369 10.81 1.58 -9.39
CA MET A 369 11.75 1.40 -10.51
C MET A 369 12.47 0.05 -10.43
N THR A 370 12.95 -0.35 -9.25
CA THR A 370 13.62 -1.64 -9.07
C THR A 370 12.70 -2.80 -9.48
N ASN A 371 11.43 -2.76 -9.07
CA ASN A 371 10.43 -3.77 -9.47
C ASN A 371 10.06 -3.67 -10.97
N ALA A 372 10.12 -2.48 -11.57
CA ALA A 372 9.85 -2.28 -12.99
C ALA A 372 10.96 -2.73 -13.93
N THR A 373 12.16 -2.93 -13.39
CA THR A 373 13.35 -3.28 -14.18
C THR A 373 13.91 -4.66 -13.85
N SER A 374 13.33 -5.37 -12.87
CA SER A 374 13.73 -6.74 -12.55
C SER A 374 13.40 -7.67 -13.72
N LYS A 375 14.44 -8.34 -14.26
CA LYS A 375 14.37 -9.31 -15.36
C LYS A 375 13.77 -10.67 -14.95
N THR A 376 12.72 -10.68 -14.13
CA THR A 376 12.00 -11.93 -13.84
C THR A 376 11.20 -12.35 -15.07
N ASN A 377 11.24 -13.64 -15.40
CA ASN A 377 10.78 -14.27 -16.65
C ASN A 377 9.27 -14.19 -16.97
N ASP A 378 8.53 -13.21 -16.44
CA ASP A 378 7.14 -12.97 -16.83
C ASP A 378 6.89 -11.48 -17.03
N ASP A 379 6.23 -11.17 -18.15
CA ASP A 379 5.94 -9.82 -18.63
C ASP A 379 5.11 -9.00 -17.63
N ALA A 380 5.52 -7.73 -17.48
CA ALA A 380 4.88 -6.63 -16.75
C ALA A 380 5.09 -6.55 -15.23
N VAL A 381 5.32 -5.31 -14.76
CA VAL A 381 5.11 -4.93 -13.36
C VAL A 381 3.70 -5.37 -12.95
N PRO A 382 3.55 -6.21 -11.90
CA PRO A 382 2.24 -6.58 -11.42
C PRO A 382 1.44 -5.30 -11.10
N ARG A 383 0.20 -5.18 -11.59
CA ARG A 383 -0.65 -3.99 -11.37
C ARG A 383 -0.69 -3.56 -9.89
N GLY A 384 -0.64 -4.53 -8.97
CA GLY A 384 -0.60 -4.28 -7.52
C GLY A 384 0.63 -3.49 -7.04
N VAL A 385 1.79 -3.62 -7.69
CA VAL A 385 3.01 -2.88 -7.33
C VAL A 385 2.89 -1.40 -7.73
N SER A 386 2.39 -1.13 -8.94
CA SER A 386 2.14 0.25 -9.40
C SER A 386 1.07 0.94 -8.54
N ASP A 387 -0.03 0.26 -8.23
CA ASP A 387 -1.10 0.83 -7.38
C ASP A 387 -0.57 1.18 -5.99
N LYS A 388 0.18 0.25 -5.37
CA LYS A 388 0.74 0.43 -4.03
C LYS A 388 1.74 1.58 -3.99
N ALA A 389 2.65 1.67 -4.97
CA ALA A 389 3.60 2.79 -5.06
C ALA A 389 2.91 4.14 -5.27
N LEU A 390 1.89 4.19 -6.15
CA LEU A 390 1.11 5.40 -6.40
C LEU A 390 0.37 5.85 -5.12
N ARG A 391 -0.30 4.92 -4.45
CA ARG A 391 -1.04 5.17 -3.21
C ARG A 391 -0.13 5.71 -2.12
N GLY A 392 1.01 5.06 -1.89
CA GLY A 392 2.00 5.54 -0.92
C GLY A 392 2.53 6.94 -1.24
N PHE A 393 2.78 7.21 -2.52
CA PHE A 393 3.27 8.53 -2.95
C PHE A 393 2.19 9.61 -2.77
N CYS A 394 0.95 9.32 -3.14
CA CYS A 394 -0.19 10.22 -2.95
C CYS A 394 -0.41 10.54 -1.47
N TRP A 395 -0.33 9.56 -0.58
CA TRP A 395 -0.40 9.78 0.86
C TRP A 395 0.73 10.65 1.40
N ALA A 396 1.97 10.39 0.97
CA ALA A 396 3.11 11.21 1.36
C ALA A 396 2.93 12.67 0.88
N HIS A 397 2.51 12.86 -0.37
CA HIS A 397 2.29 14.18 -0.95
C HIS A 397 1.13 14.92 -0.29
N HIS A 398 0.02 14.24 -0.01
CA HIS A 398 -1.09 14.82 0.74
C HIS A 398 -0.65 15.30 2.12
N LEU A 399 0.14 14.49 2.84
CA LEU A 399 0.66 14.88 4.15
C LEU A 399 1.65 16.05 4.06
N MET A 400 2.50 16.09 3.02
CA MET A 400 3.37 17.25 2.75
C MET A 400 2.55 18.52 2.53
N LEU A 401 1.50 18.46 1.69
CA LEU A 401 0.62 19.58 1.40
C LEU A 401 -0.13 20.06 2.65
N ALA A 402 -0.68 19.13 3.44
CA ALA A 402 -1.37 19.46 4.69
C ALA A 402 -0.41 20.10 5.71
N LEU A 403 0.82 19.61 5.79
CA LEU A 403 1.86 20.14 6.66
C LEU A 403 2.27 21.56 6.25
N VAL A 404 2.55 21.82 4.96
CA VAL A 404 2.94 23.16 4.50
C VAL A 404 1.79 24.16 4.46
N ALA A 405 0.54 23.70 4.39
CA ALA A 405 -0.62 24.56 4.57
C ALA A 405 -0.73 25.06 6.03
N ARG A 406 -0.34 24.23 7.01
CA ARG A 406 -0.25 24.62 8.43
C ARG A 406 1.05 25.40 8.75
N HIS A 407 2.12 25.16 7.99
CA HIS A 407 3.44 25.79 8.13
C HIS A 407 3.93 26.40 6.82
N PRO A 408 3.42 27.57 6.40
CA PRO A 408 3.78 28.19 5.13
C PRO A 408 5.27 28.50 4.99
N GLU A 409 5.98 28.75 6.11
CA GLU A 409 7.42 29.01 6.16
C GLU A 409 8.26 27.85 5.61
N LEU A 410 7.72 26.63 5.63
CA LEU A 410 8.39 25.47 5.05
C LEU A 410 8.45 25.56 3.53
N VAL A 411 7.44 26.15 2.88
CA VAL A 411 7.48 26.40 1.44
C VAL A 411 8.57 27.40 1.11
N ASP A 412 8.69 28.47 1.90
CA ASP A 412 9.73 29.50 1.68
C ASP A 412 11.14 28.90 1.79
N ALA A 413 11.36 28.00 2.74
CA ALA A 413 12.62 27.26 2.86
C ALA A 413 12.90 26.36 1.64
N ILE A 414 11.88 25.64 1.15
CA ILE A 414 12.00 24.79 -0.05
C ILE A 414 12.30 25.63 -1.30
N GLU A 415 11.60 26.75 -1.47
CA GLU A 415 11.83 27.68 -2.58
C GLU A 415 13.26 28.23 -2.57
N ALA A 416 13.77 28.61 -1.38
CA ALA A 416 15.16 29.06 -1.23
C ALA A 416 16.16 27.97 -1.63
N GLU A 417 15.94 26.72 -1.21
CA GLU A 417 16.80 25.59 -1.61
C GLU A 417 16.76 25.30 -3.11
N ILE A 418 15.58 25.45 -3.75
CA ILE A 418 15.44 25.28 -5.20
C ILE A 418 16.16 26.43 -5.93
N GLU A 419 16.01 27.65 -5.46
CA GLU A 419 16.67 28.82 -6.06
C GLU A 419 18.19 28.74 -5.93
N ASP A 420 18.71 28.29 -4.79
CA ASP A 420 20.15 28.00 -4.60
C ASP A 420 20.66 26.99 -5.63
N PHE A 421 19.90 25.91 -5.87
CA PHE A 421 20.24 24.93 -6.90
C PHE A 421 20.19 25.55 -8.32
N VAL A 422 19.23 26.42 -8.60
CA VAL A 422 19.04 27.03 -9.92
C VAL A 422 20.12 28.07 -10.22
N THR A 423 20.44 28.93 -9.27
CA THR A 423 21.30 30.10 -9.48
C THR A 423 22.78 29.83 -9.22
N ALA A 424 23.10 29.00 -8.23
CA ALA A 424 24.44 28.88 -7.69
C ALA A 424 25.03 27.46 -7.87
N PRO A 425 25.99 27.26 -8.80
CA PRO A 425 26.52 25.94 -9.16
C PRO A 425 27.08 25.11 -8.00
N GLN A 426 27.58 25.74 -6.93
CA GLN A 426 28.10 25.06 -5.76
C GLN A 426 27.04 24.23 -5.03
N TYR A 427 25.78 24.70 -4.99
CA TYR A 427 24.70 24.01 -4.27
C TYR A 427 24.20 22.77 -5.02
N ARG A 428 24.46 22.64 -6.32
CA ARG A 428 24.17 21.40 -7.08
C ARG A 428 25.05 20.23 -6.65
N HIS A 429 26.20 20.51 -6.03
CA HIS A 429 27.14 19.49 -5.62
C HIS A 429 26.55 18.53 -4.57
N LYS A 430 26.94 17.25 -4.61
CA LYS A 430 26.44 16.17 -3.72
C LYS A 430 26.58 16.44 -2.22
N ARG A 431 27.36 17.45 -1.83
CA ARG A 431 27.50 17.91 -0.44
C ARG A 431 26.25 18.65 0.04
N TYR A 432 25.62 19.43 -0.83
CA TYR A 432 24.43 20.23 -0.53
C TYR A 432 23.17 19.52 -1.03
N THR A 433 23.07 19.24 -2.34
CA THR A 433 22.00 18.40 -2.90
C THR A 433 22.43 16.94 -2.91
N ARG A 434 22.24 16.24 -1.80
CA ARG A 434 22.66 14.81 -1.67
C ARG A 434 21.94 13.90 -2.66
N SER A 435 20.63 14.07 -2.81
CA SER A 435 19.78 13.27 -3.69
C SER A 435 19.09 14.15 -4.73
N LEU A 436 19.29 13.86 -6.02
CA LEU A 436 18.54 14.50 -7.10
C LEU A 436 17.06 14.10 -7.07
N GLY A 437 16.75 12.90 -6.54
CA GLY A 437 15.37 12.45 -6.39
C GLY A 437 14.59 13.23 -5.35
N GLU A 438 15.19 13.46 -4.18
CA GLU A 438 14.60 14.32 -3.17
C GLU A 438 14.44 15.75 -3.69
N PHE A 439 15.41 16.26 -4.44
CA PHE A 439 15.29 17.56 -5.11
C PHE A 439 14.10 17.62 -6.07
N ILE A 440 13.88 16.60 -6.91
CA ILE A 440 12.74 16.55 -7.83
C ILE A 440 11.42 16.49 -7.05
N VAL A 441 11.35 15.75 -5.94
CA VAL A 441 10.16 15.71 -5.07
C VAL A 441 9.86 17.08 -4.48
N LYS A 442 10.87 17.88 -4.10
CA LYS A 442 10.67 19.25 -3.59
C LYS A 442 9.94 20.16 -4.60
N LEU A 443 10.11 19.91 -5.90
CA LEU A 443 9.40 20.67 -6.94
C LEU A 443 7.88 20.50 -6.88
N LEU A 444 7.35 19.45 -6.23
CA LEU A 444 5.92 19.30 -5.99
C LEU A 444 5.35 20.37 -5.05
N LEU A 445 6.21 21.00 -4.25
CA LEU A 445 5.86 22.04 -3.28
C LEU A 445 6.26 23.45 -3.75
N SER A 446 6.76 23.58 -4.98
CA SER A 446 7.21 24.86 -5.54
C SER A 446 6.09 25.55 -6.31
N ARG A 447 5.83 26.80 -5.98
CA ARG A 447 4.90 27.71 -6.68
C ARG A 447 5.58 28.38 -7.88
N LYS A 448 6.90 28.57 -7.83
CA LYS A 448 7.63 29.44 -8.78
C LYS A 448 8.38 28.67 -9.87
N HIS A 449 8.99 27.54 -9.51
CA HIS A 449 9.92 26.85 -10.38
C HIS A 449 9.27 25.72 -11.17
N LYS A 450 9.37 25.80 -12.51
CA LYS A 450 8.82 24.82 -13.45
C LYS A 450 9.92 23.93 -14.02
N TRP A 451 9.66 22.61 -14.08
CA TRP A 451 10.60 21.60 -14.59
C TRP A 451 11.15 21.92 -16.00
N ARG A 452 10.24 22.23 -16.93
CA ARG A 452 10.52 22.37 -18.38
C ARG A 452 11.35 23.60 -18.77
N VAL A 453 11.47 24.62 -17.90
CA VAL A 453 12.18 25.87 -18.24
C VAL A 453 13.70 25.68 -18.15
N ARG A 454 14.23 25.58 -16.93
CA ARG A 454 15.70 25.49 -16.70
C ARG A 454 16.10 24.27 -15.87
N ILE A 455 15.22 23.78 -15.02
CA ILE A 455 15.55 22.75 -14.03
C ILE A 455 15.96 21.43 -14.69
N TRP A 456 15.22 20.97 -15.71
CA TRP A 456 15.53 19.71 -16.38
C TRP A 456 16.99 19.66 -16.87
N LYS A 457 17.49 20.76 -17.44
CA LYS A 457 18.86 20.85 -17.97
C LYS A 457 19.88 20.84 -16.85
N LEU A 458 19.62 21.54 -15.75
CA LEU A 458 20.52 21.55 -14.58
C LEU A 458 20.59 20.18 -13.90
N VAL A 459 19.45 19.50 -13.76
CA VAL A 459 19.38 18.13 -13.23
C VAL A 459 20.08 17.14 -14.16
N LEU A 460 19.91 17.29 -15.49
CA LEU A 460 20.63 16.49 -16.48
C LEU A 460 22.15 16.65 -16.32
N LEU A 461 22.66 17.89 -16.31
CA LEU A 461 24.09 18.17 -16.18
C LEU A 461 24.67 17.57 -14.89
N GLU A 462 23.99 17.80 -13.76
CA GLU A 462 24.43 17.25 -12.48
C GLU A 462 24.39 15.71 -12.47
N SER A 463 23.37 15.12 -13.09
CA SER A 463 23.24 13.68 -13.23
C SER A 463 24.36 13.08 -14.08
N LEU A 464 24.71 13.72 -15.20
CA LEU A 464 25.82 13.30 -16.06
C LEU A 464 27.15 13.29 -15.27
N ASP A 465 27.45 14.37 -14.55
CA ASP A 465 28.67 14.47 -13.73
C ASP A 465 28.75 13.36 -12.68
N ARG A 466 27.64 13.07 -11.97
CA ARG A 466 27.60 12.05 -10.90
C ARG A 466 27.74 10.62 -11.43
N GLN A 467 27.32 10.38 -12.66
CA GLN A 467 27.32 9.04 -13.25
C GLN A 467 28.66 8.65 -13.87
N VAL A 468 29.57 9.60 -14.14
CA VAL A 468 30.88 9.33 -14.76
C VAL A 468 31.64 8.23 -14.03
N LEU A 469 31.63 8.19 -12.69
CA LEU A 469 32.32 7.14 -11.92
C LEU A 469 31.90 5.73 -12.35
N TRP A 470 30.60 5.51 -12.51
CA TRP A 470 30.07 4.21 -12.91
C TRP A 470 30.27 3.98 -14.41
N ALA A 471 30.09 5.03 -15.21
CA ALA A 471 30.27 4.96 -16.65
C ALA A 471 31.69 4.57 -17.06
N THR A 472 32.71 5.18 -16.46
CA THR A 472 34.10 4.89 -16.79
C THR A 472 34.62 3.61 -16.17
N ARG A 473 34.02 3.14 -15.06
CA ARG A 473 34.27 1.80 -14.52
C ARG A 473 33.80 0.70 -15.47
N THR A 474 32.65 0.89 -16.10
CA THR A 474 32.12 -0.06 -17.09
C THR A 474 32.83 0.06 -18.43
N TYR A 475 33.12 1.30 -18.86
CA TYR A 475 33.74 1.59 -20.16
C TYR A 475 34.90 2.57 -20.00
N ALA A 476 36.11 2.05 -19.76
CA ALA A 476 37.32 2.86 -19.50
C ALA A 476 37.61 3.91 -20.60
N GLN A 477 37.34 3.57 -21.86
CA GLN A 477 37.42 4.44 -23.04
C GLN A 477 36.63 5.76 -22.92
N LEU A 478 35.64 5.85 -22.04
CA LEU A 478 34.93 7.12 -21.79
C LEU A 478 35.83 8.18 -21.15
N HIS A 479 36.95 7.80 -20.54
CA HIS A 479 37.96 8.75 -20.07
C HIS A 479 38.61 9.54 -21.23
N CYS A 480 38.69 8.99 -22.46
CA CYS A 480 39.42 9.59 -23.59
C CYS A 480 38.70 10.84 -24.12
N ILE A 481 39.04 12.04 -23.65
CA ILE A 481 38.43 13.30 -24.13
C ILE A 481 39.21 13.98 -25.26
N ALA A 482 40.46 13.56 -25.51
CA ALA A 482 41.35 14.08 -26.55
C ALA A 482 42.22 12.96 -27.14
N GLY A 483 42.92 13.23 -28.25
CA GLY A 483 43.84 12.28 -28.89
C GLY A 483 43.19 11.29 -29.86
N GLU A 484 43.98 10.33 -30.36
CA GLU A 484 43.55 9.32 -31.34
C GLU A 484 42.51 8.34 -30.77
N ASP A 485 42.57 8.06 -29.46
CA ASP A 485 41.62 7.19 -28.76
C ASP A 485 40.30 7.88 -28.40
N ARG A 486 40.09 9.12 -28.84
CA ARG A 486 38.88 9.89 -28.57
C ARG A 486 37.68 9.31 -29.32
N LEU A 487 36.67 8.90 -28.57
CA LEU A 487 35.43 8.37 -29.12
C LEU A 487 34.64 9.42 -29.91
N GLY A 488 34.08 9.02 -31.05
CA GLY A 488 33.08 9.81 -31.75
C GLY A 488 31.79 10.00 -30.93
N TRP A 489 31.03 11.06 -31.22
CA TRP A 489 29.83 11.44 -30.47
C TRP A 489 28.78 10.33 -30.34
N LYS A 490 28.51 9.61 -31.42
CA LYS A 490 27.56 8.50 -31.42
C LYS A 490 27.98 7.40 -30.44
N GLN A 491 29.25 7.00 -30.46
CA GLN A 491 29.77 5.94 -29.60
C GLN A 491 29.83 6.38 -28.13
N ARG A 492 30.29 7.60 -27.85
CA ARG A 492 30.30 8.18 -26.50
C ARG A 492 28.89 8.26 -25.91
N ALA A 493 27.91 8.72 -26.70
CA ALA A 493 26.52 8.80 -26.29
C ALA A 493 25.94 7.42 -25.95
N GLN A 494 26.17 6.41 -26.80
CA GLN A 494 25.67 5.06 -26.56
C GLN A 494 26.28 4.42 -25.30
N LEU A 495 27.60 4.48 -25.15
CA LEU A 495 28.29 3.87 -24.00
C LEU A 495 27.91 4.55 -22.69
N THR A 496 27.76 5.89 -22.70
CA THR A 496 27.32 6.63 -21.51
C THR A 496 25.88 6.25 -21.16
N PHE A 497 24.99 6.13 -22.14
CA PHE A 497 23.61 5.71 -21.92
C PHE A 497 23.54 4.32 -21.28
N ASN A 498 24.25 3.34 -21.87
CA ASN A 498 24.25 1.95 -21.39
C ASN A 498 24.73 1.86 -19.93
N ALA A 499 25.74 2.65 -19.55
CA ALA A 499 26.21 2.64 -18.17
C ALA A 499 25.33 3.44 -17.19
N ALA A 500 24.50 4.36 -17.70
CA ALA A 500 23.63 5.25 -16.93
C ALA A 500 22.17 4.77 -16.87
N GLU A 501 21.84 3.62 -17.46
CA GLU A 501 20.47 3.13 -17.68
C GLU A 501 19.59 3.20 -16.42
N THR A 502 20.10 2.73 -15.27
CA THR A 502 19.39 2.78 -13.99
C THR A 502 19.13 4.22 -13.53
N GLY A 503 20.12 5.11 -13.61
CA GLY A 503 19.98 6.51 -13.19
C GLY A 503 19.03 7.30 -14.10
N ILE A 504 19.10 7.04 -15.40
CA ILE A 504 18.20 7.59 -16.43
C ILE A 504 16.75 7.21 -16.13
N ARG A 505 16.47 5.92 -15.90
CA ARG A 505 15.12 5.44 -15.57
C ARG A 505 14.61 5.99 -14.24
N LEU A 506 15.47 6.10 -13.23
CA LEU A 506 15.10 6.65 -11.94
C LEU A 506 14.60 8.09 -12.05
N ILE A 507 15.36 8.94 -12.76
CA ILE A 507 14.97 10.33 -13.01
C ILE A 507 13.68 10.38 -13.84
N ALA A 508 13.54 9.52 -14.84
CA ALA A 508 12.33 9.45 -15.66
C ALA A 508 11.08 9.13 -14.82
N PHE A 509 11.17 8.18 -13.88
CA PHE A 509 10.08 7.91 -12.93
C PHE A 509 9.79 9.10 -12.00
N GLN A 510 10.82 9.74 -11.46
CA GLN A 510 10.66 10.92 -10.59
C GLN A 510 9.94 12.07 -11.30
N VAL A 511 10.34 12.35 -12.55
CA VAL A 511 9.73 13.38 -13.38
C VAL A 511 8.30 12.99 -13.80
N TYR A 512 8.03 11.69 -14.02
CA TYR A 512 6.66 11.24 -14.27
C TYR A 512 5.73 11.56 -13.10
N PHE A 513 6.14 11.25 -11.85
CA PHE A 513 5.35 11.61 -10.66
C PHE A 513 5.20 13.13 -10.50
N LEU A 514 6.25 13.90 -10.78
CA LEU A 514 6.17 15.36 -10.81
C LEU A 514 5.09 15.85 -11.80
N HIS A 515 5.07 15.33 -13.02
CA HIS A 515 4.07 15.73 -14.03
C HIS A 515 2.67 15.23 -13.72
N LEU A 516 2.54 14.04 -13.10
CA LEU A 516 1.26 13.46 -12.71
C LEU A 516 0.56 14.31 -11.65
N LEU A 517 1.31 14.82 -10.68
CA LEU A 517 0.76 15.49 -9.49
C LEU A 517 0.92 17.01 -9.49
N HIS A 518 1.76 17.54 -10.39
CA HIS A 518 1.90 18.98 -10.62
C HIS A 518 1.83 19.30 -12.12
N PRO A 519 0.64 19.22 -12.75
CA PRO A 519 0.49 19.40 -14.21
C PRO A 519 0.95 20.77 -14.72
N ALA A 520 0.96 21.80 -13.87
CA ALA A 520 1.53 23.11 -14.20
C ALA A 520 3.04 23.04 -14.52
N SER A 521 3.76 22.04 -13.98
CA SER A 521 5.16 21.75 -14.36
C SER A 521 5.28 21.14 -15.76
N ALA A 522 4.18 20.64 -16.35
CA ALA A 522 4.15 19.95 -17.63
C ALA A 522 3.62 20.80 -18.81
N ARG A 523 3.01 21.98 -18.59
CA ARG A 523 2.42 22.78 -19.69
C ARG A 523 3.50 23.45 -20.57
N VAL A 524 3.31 23.40 -21.89
CA VAL A 524 4.11 24.12 -22.91
C VAL A 524 3.46 25.47 -23.16
N GLY A 525 4.25 26.56 -23.16
CA GLY A 525 3.78 27.88 -23.61
C GLY A 525 3.82 29.02 -22.60
N ASP A 526 4.36 28.81 -21.40
CA ASP A 526 4.35 29.81 -20.33
C ASP A 526 5.81 30.17 -19.95
N GLU A 527 6.57 30.64 -20.95
CA GLU A 527 7.95 31.13 -20.79
C GLU A 527 8.00 32.52 -20.13
N SER A 528 6.90 33.27 -20.21
CA SER A 528 6.65 34.44 -19.36
C SER A 528 6.16 33.95 -17.99
N GLY A 529 7.06 33.84 -17.02
CA GLY A 529 6.76 33.38 -15.66
C GLY A 529 5.83 34.27 -14.82
N SER A 530 4.83 34.93 -15.40
CA SER A 530 3.81 35.68 -14.68
C SER A 530 2.53 34.84 -14.61
N LEU A 531 2.32 34.20 -13.46
CA LEU A 531 0.99 33.77 -13.05
C LEU A 531 0.11 35.04 -12.97
N SER A 532 -1.07 35.04 -13.57
CA SER A 532 -2.07 36.08 -13.26
C SER A 532 -2.36 36.02 -11.76
N GLU A 533 -2.44 37.17 -11.07
CA GLU A 533 -2.78 37.25 -9.64
C GLU A 533 -4.11 36.54 -9.30
N ASP A 534 -4.99 36.35 -10.29
CA ASP A 534 -6.26 35.61 -10.18
C ASP A 534 -6.14 34.08 -10.27
N SER A 535 -4.93 33.52 -10.46
CA SER A 535 -4.76 32.07 -10.52
C SER A 535 -4.69 31.45 -9.11
N ALA A 536 -5.60 30.53 -8.83
CA ALA A 536 -5.67 29.83 -7.54
C ALA A 536 -4.32 29.18 -7.18
N ASP A 537 -3.91 29.26 -5.90
CA ASP A 537 -2.67 28.64 -5.41
C ASP A 537 -2.64 27.14 -5.79
N PRO A 538 -1.66 26.69 -6.59
CA PRO A 538 -1.60 25.30 -7.06
C PRO A 538 -1.49 24.31 -5.89
N LEU A 539 -0.82 24.68 -4.80
CA LEU A 539 -0.67 23.82 -3.62
C LEU A 539 -2.00 23.68 -2.88
N ALA A 540 -2.72 24.79 -2.68
CA ALA A 540 -4.05 24.78 -2.07
C ALA A 540 -5.06 23.97 -2.92
N THR A 541 -4.98 24.12 -4.25
CA THR A 541 -5.82 23.37 -5.19
C THR A 541 -5.54 21.86 -5.10
N ALA A 542 -4.27 21.46 -5.07
CA ALA A 542 -3.87 20.07 -4.90
C ALA A 542 -4.34 19.50 -3.55
N LEU A 543 -4.16 20.26 -2.46
CA LEU A 543 -4.62 19.87 -1.13
C LEU A 543 -6.13 19.67 -1.08
N HIS A 544 -6.90 20.60 -1.65
CA HIS A 544 -8.35 20.49 -1.74
C HIS A 544 -8.78 19.21 -2.48
N GLN A 545 -8.14 18.91 -3.62
CA GLN A 545 -8.42 17.70 -4.37
C GLN A 545 -8.09 16.42 -3.61
N TYR A 546 -7.01 16.40 -2.83
CA TYR A 546 -6.70 15.26 -1.96
C TYR A 546 -7.72 15.10 -0.84
N ASN A 547 -8.09 16.20 -0.16
CA ASN A 547 -9.10 16.17 0.89
C ASN A 547 -10.45 15.63 0.37
N ALA A 548 -10.87 16.05 -0.83
CA ALA A 548 -12.08 15.56 -1.46
C ALA A 548 -12.04 14.04 -1.73
N ARG A 549 -10.86 13.49 -2.05
CA ARG A 549 -10.66 12.07 -2.39
C ARG A 549 -10.11 11.22 -1.25
N SER A 550 -10.14 11.71 -0.01
CA SER A 550 -9.58 10.98 1.14
C SER A 550 -8.09 10.59 0.96
N GLY A 551 -7.30 11.44 0.30
CA GLY A 551 -5.90 11.20 -0.04
C GLY A 551 -5.67 10.26 -1.24
N ALA A 552 -6.71 9.77 -1.90
CA ALA A 552 -6.60 8.87 -3.03
C ALA A 552 -6.15 9.57 -4.33
N ALA A 553 -5.44 8.82 -5.17
CA ALA A 553 -5.11 9.22 -6.53
C ALA A 553 -6.38 9.36 -7.39
N ALA A 554 -6.30 10.11 -8.48
CA ALA A 554 -7.35 10.12 -9.50
C ALA A 554 -7.53 8.72 -10.11
N THR A 555 -8.76 8.35 -10.46
CA THR A 555 -9.13 6.99 -10.90
C THR A 555 -8.27 6.44 -12.05
N GLU A 556 -7.87 7.29 -12.99
CA GLU A 556 -7.07 6.88 -14.16
C GLU A 556 -5.56 6.78 -13.88
N ALA A 557 -5.09 7.30 -12.74
CA ALA A 557 -3.67 7.46 -12.46
C ALA A 557 -2.94 6.12 -12.31
N ALA A 558 -3.57 5.09 -11.76
CA ALA A 558 -2.96 3.76 -11.62
C ALA A 558 -2.70 3.08 -12.97
N ALA A 559 -3.67 3.15 -13.87
CA ALA A 559 -3.54 2.63 -15.23
C ALA A 559 -2.48 3.42 -16.02
N ALA A 560 -2.50 4.75 -15.91
CA ALA A 560 -1.50 5.62 -16.53
C ALA A 560 -0.09 5.32 -16.01
N LEU A 561 0.08 5.09 -14.70
CA LEU A 561 1.37 4.75 -14.11
C LEU A 561 1.86 3.38 -14.58
N SER A 562 0.97 2.39 -14.70
CA SER A 562 1.35 1.07 -15.23
C SER A 562 1.86 1.18 -16.67
N ALA A 563 1.16 1.94 -17.53
CA ALA A 563 1.59 2.19 -18.90
C ALA A 563 2.91 2.98 -18.96
N ALA A 564 3.06 4.01 -18.12
CA ALA A 564 4.29 4.79 -18.02
C ALA A 564 5.46 3.95 -17.51
N SER A 565 5.23 3.04 -16.56
CA SER A 565 6.26 2.14 -16.01
C SER A 565 6.85 1.25 -17.11
N LYS A 566 6.00 0.66 -17.96
CA LYS A 566 6.44 -0.13 -19.12
C LYS A 566 7.25 0.73 -20.10
N ARG A 567 6.76 1.93 -20.43
CA ARG A 567 7.45 2.86 -21.33
C ARG A 567 8.80 3.30 -20.79
N ILE A 568 8.91 3.60 -19.49
CA ILE A 568 10.16 4.02 -18.84
C ILE A 568 11.14 2.85 -18.77
N ALA A 569 10.67 1.66 -18.43
CA ALA A 569 11.49 0.45 -18.42
C ALA A 569 12.03 0.09 -19.81
N ALA A 570 11.31 0.44 -20.89
CA ALA A 570 11.73 0.22 -22.27
C ALA A 570 12.69 1.30 -22.82
N ILE A 571 13.00 2.36 -22.08
CA ILE A 571 13.91 3.43 -22.55
C ILE A 571 15.29 2.83 -22.89
N SER A 572 15.70 3.03 -24.13
CA SER A 572 16.89 2.46 -24.76
C SER A 572 17.75 3.51 -25.51
N SER A 573 17.27 4.75 -25.62
CA SER A 573 18.00 5.86 -26.25
C SER A 573 17.84 7.19 -25.51
N TRP A 574 18.78 8.13 -25.75
CA TRP A 574 18.70 9.50 -25.22
C TRP A 574 17.45 10.25 -25.68
N ASN A 575 16.99 10.04 -26.92
CA ASN A 575 15.80 10.69 -27.45
C ASN A 575 14.52 10.24 -26.74
N GLU A 576 14.40 8.94 -26.48
CA GLU A 576 13.31 8.39 -25.66
C GLU A 576 13.35 8.92 -24.23
N TYR A 577 14.55 9.03 -23.65
CA TYR A 577 14.73 9.63 -22.33
C TYR A 577 14.26 11.09 -22.29
N PHE A 578 14.72 11.96 -23.21
CA PHE A 578 14.31 13.36 -23.27
C PHE A 578 12.80 13.51 -23.46
N THR A 579 12.23 12.72 -24.36
CA THR A 579 10.77 12.65 -24.55
C THR A 579 10.07 12.28 -23.25
N CYS A 580 10.59 11.29 -22.52
CA CYS A 580 9.98 10.82 -21.29
C CYS A 580 10.02 11.85 -20.15
N ILE A 581 11.13 12.58 -20.01
CA ILE A 581 11.24 13.66 -19.02
C ILE A 581 10.63 14.97 -19.51
N GLY A 582 10.02 14.99 -20.70
CA GLY A 582 9.42 16.19 -21.28
C GLY A 582 10.42 17.30 -21.60
N ALA A 583 11.68 16.95 -21.87
CA ALA A 583 12.73 17.86 -22.31
C ALA A 583 12.82 17.91 -23.85
N PRO A 584 13.30 19.02 -24.44
CA PRO A 584 13.61 19.05 -25.86
C PRO A 584 14.71 18.03 -26.20
N PRO A 585 14.64 17.37 -27.37
CA PRO A 585 15.68 16.45 -27.80
C PRO A 585 17.00 17.22 -27.99
N LEU A 586 18.11 16.65 -27.53
CA LEU A 586 19.45 17.19 -27.77
C LEU A 586 20.11 16.43 -28.93
N PRO A 587 20.42 17.10 -30.05
CA PRO A 587 21.17 16.50 -31.15
C PRO A 587 22.57 16.05 -30.70
N LEU A 588 23.18 15.11 -31.44
CA LEU A 588 24.45 14.47 -31.02
C LEU A 588 25.63 15.44 -30.93
N ASP A 589 25.64 16.50 -31.75
CA ASP A 589 26.63 17.58 -31.75
C ASP A 589 26.48 18.52 -30.54
N GLU A 590 25.31 18.56 -29.90
CA GLU A 590 25.13 19.23 -28.61
C GLU A 590 25.39 18.29 -27.42
N LEU A 591 24.88 17.05 -27.50
CA LEU A 591 25.00 16.06 -26.43
C LEU A 591 26.44 15.56 -26.26
N GLY A 592 27.14 15.27 -27.35
CA GLY A 592 28.53 14.78 -27.33
C GLY A 592 29.47 15.65 -26.48
N PRO A 593 29.55 16.97 -26.76
CA PRO A 593 30.33 17.89 -25.95
C PRO A 593 29.88 17.97 -24.47
N LEU A 594 28.60 17.80 -24.17
CA LEU A 594 28.12 17.75 -22.79
C LEU A 594 28.64 16.51 -22.04
N LEU A 595 28.59 15.35 -22.69
CA LEU A 595 29.09 14.10 -22.12
C LEU A 595 30.61 14.13 -21.91
N GLU A 596 31.35 14.73 -22.83
CA GLU A 596 32.80 14.92 -22.71
C GLU A 596 33.14 15.89 -21.56
N ARG A 597 32.46 17.05 -21.49
CA ARG A 597 32.61 18.01 -20.38
C ARG A 597 32.25 17.42 -19.03
N ALA A 598 31.28 16.51 -18.97
CA ALA A 598 30.89 15.85 -17.73
C ALA A 598 32.06 15.04 -17.13
N VAL A 599 32.91 14.41 -17.96
CA VAL A 599 34.11 13.71 -17.49
C VAL A 599 35.06 14.69 -16.81
N ALA A 600 35.42 15.79 -17.46
CA ALA A 600 36.30 16.80 -16.87
C ALA A 600 35.68 17.44 -15.60
N SER A 601 34.38 17.75 -15.63
CA SER A 601 33.64 18.34 -14.51
C SER A 601 33.61 17.40 -13.30
N SER A 602 33.28 16.13 -13.53
CA SER A 602 33.21 15.09 -12.50
C SER A 602 34.56 14.88 -11.79
N ALA A 603 35.68 14.94 -12.52
CA ALA A 603 37.02 14.88 -11.95
C ALA A 603 37.30 16.12 -11.07
N ARG A 604 37.08 17.33 -11.59
CA ARG A 604 37.26 18.59 -10.84
C ARG A 604 36.44 18.64 -9.56
N ARG A 605 35.23 18.05 -9.58
CA ARG A 605 34.30 18.02 -8.44
C ARG A 605 34.54 16.85 -7.49
N GLY A 606 35.53 15.98 -7.77
CA GLY A 606 35.86 14.84 -6.91
C GLY A 606 34.77 13.77 -6.87
N TYR A 607 34.03 13.61 -7.97
CA TYR A 607 33.04 12.54 -8.11
C TYR A 607 33.67 11.23 -8.58
N HIS A 608 34.77 11.31 -9.33
CA HIS A 608 35.62 10.17 -9.68
C HIS A 608 37.10 10.60 -9.72
N THR A 609 38.00 9.62 -9.71
CA THR A 609 39.44 9.84 -9.85
C THR A 609 39.88 9.34 -11.23
N PRO A 610 40.44 10.18 -12.10
CA PRO A 610 40.97 9.76 -13.39
C PRO A 610 42.19 8.81 -13.25
N PRO A 611 42.49 7.98 -14.27
CA PRO A 611 43.71 7.17 -14.31
C PRO A 611 44.98 8.04 -14.28
N GLN A 612 46.06 7.52 -13.67
CA GLN A 612 47.32 8.27 -13.46
C GLN A 612 48.24 8.41 -14.70
N SER A 613 48.08 7.56 -15.72
CA SER A 613 48.90 7.59 -16.95
C SER A 613 48.37 8.63 -17.93
N GLY A 614 49.22 9.50 -18.49
CA GLY A 614 48.85 10.73 -19.23
C GLY A 614 48.02 10.60 -20.52
N LEU A 615 47.60 11.78 -21.03
CA LEU A 615 46.72 12.07 -22.20
C LEU A 615 45.19 12.14 -21.98
N TRP A 616 44.72 12.27 -20.74
CA TRP A 616 43.28 12.38 -20.42
C TRP A 616 42.81 13.79 -20.06
N TRP A 617 43.73 14.77 -20.10
CA TRP A 617 43.47 16.18 -19.85
C TRP A 617 44.25 16.99 -20.89
N ALA A 618 43.53 17.75 -21.71
CA ALA A 618 44.02 18.91 -22.43
C ALA A 618 43.01 20.03 -22.19
#